data_AF-A0A838HJ06-F1
#
_entry.id   AF-A0A838HJ06-F1
#
_cell.length_a   1.000
_cell.length_b   1.000
_cell.length_c   1.000
_cell.angle_alpha   90.00
_cell.angle_beta   90.00
_cell.angle_gamma   90.00
#
_symmetry.space_group_name_H-M   'P 1'
#
loop_
_entity.id
_entity.type
_entity.pdbx_description
1 polymer ?
#
loop_
_entity_poly.entity_id
_entity_poly.type
_entity_poly.pdbx_seq_one_letter_code
_entity_poly.pdbx_strand_id
1 'polypeptide(L)'
;RGAQQTSLPRLRHPGDMEGHGQLSTVGDVDTRAFDPLAFLEHFDRGTARTLPDGRTLREWTVVAADREVEIAPGLFFPAWTFNGTVPGPTFRCTEGDLLRFRLVNAGTHPHTIHFHGIHPPAMDGVFPLIEPGDSFTYEFAARPFGLHPYHCHAQPLKRHIHKGLYGALIMDPPGGRPPAREMVMVMNGFDTDFDGENEVYAVNTVAFHYERHPIQVRVGELQRIYLLNLTEFDPVNSFHLHAGMFRVFRTGTSLESNELTDTVMLCQGERHVLELTLEEPGDYMFHAHQSEFTELGWSGFFRAAV
;
A
#
# COMPACT_ATOMS: atom_id res chain seq x y z
N ARG A 1 51.98 32.27 -19.47
CA ARG A 1 51.71 31.25 -18.41
C ARG A 1 50.20 31.10 -18.37
N GLY A 2 49.66 30.18 -19.16
CA GLY A 2 48.22 29.96 -19.33
C GLY A 2 47.71 28.98 -18.28
N ALA A 3 46.62 29.34 -17.61
CA ALA A 3 45.92 28.49 -16.67
C ALA A 3 45.03 27.51 -17.45
N GLN A 4 45.19 26.21 -17.19
CA GLN A 4 44.32 25.16 -17.70
C GLN A 4 42.98 25.19 -16.95
N GLN A 5 41.90 25.38 -17.69
CA GLN A 5 40.54 25.10 -17.25
C GLN A 5 40.33 23.59 -17.34
N THR A 6 40.22 22.91 -16.21
CA THR A 6 39.78 21.52 -16.14
C THR A 6 38.26 21.49 -16.18
N SER A 7 37.68 21.08 -17.32
CA SER A 7 36.25 20.82 -17.46
C SER A 7 35.87 19.54 -16.70
N LEU A 8 34.91 19.66 -15.77
CA LEU A 8 34.27 18.50 -15.14
C LEU A 8 33.47 17.71 -16.18
N PRO A 9 33.43 16.37 -16.11
CA PRO A 9 32.65 15.57 -17.04
C PRO A 9 31.15 15.79 -16.80
N ARG A 10 30.40 16.01 -17.88
CA ARG A 10 28.93 15.99 -17.85
C ARG A 10 28.47 14.58 -17.48
N LEU A 11 27.83 14.43 -16.32
CA LEU A 11 27.06 13.23 -15.98
C LEU A 11 25.98 13.03 -17.05
N ARG A 12 25.96 11.85 -17.68
CA ARG A 12 24.93 11.46 -18.63
C ARG A 12 23.63 11.15 -17.88
N HIS A 13 22.50 11.55 -18.46
CA HIS A 13 21.17 11.23 -17.95
C HIS A 13 20.89 9.71 -18.02
N PRO A 14 20.04 9.15 -17.14
CA PRO A 14 19.85 7.70 -16.98
C PRO A 14 18.99 7.03 -18.08
N GLY A 15 18.75 7.71 -19.20
CA GLY A 15 17.72 7.30 -20.16
C GLY A 15 18.04 6.08 -21.03
N ASP A 16 19.32 5.69 -21.18
CA ASP A 16 19.73 4.67 -22.17
C ASP A 16 20.88 3.78 -21.65
N MET A 17 20.63 2.95 -20.63
CA MET A 17 21.57 1.92 -20.19
C MET A 17 20.86 0.59 -19.94
N GLU A 18 20.59 -0.17 -21.01
CA GLU A 18 20.44 -1.63 -20.89
C GLU A 18 21.82 -2.22 -20.55
N GLY A 19 22.09 -2.45 -19.26
CA GLY A 19 23.36 -2.98 -18.78
C GLY A 19 23.17 -3.81 -17.52
N HIS A 20 23.92 -4.92 -17.43
CA HIS A 20 24.02 -5.79 -16.26
C HIS A 20 24.32 -4.94 -14.99
N GLY A 21 23.27 -4.65 -14.20
CA GLY A 21 23.39 -3.83 -12.99
C GLY A 21 22.13 -3.03 -12.60
N GLN A 22 21.09 -2.96 -13.45
CA GLN A 22 19.80 -2.39 -13.03
C GLN A 22 18.94 -3.46 -12.35
N LEU A 23 18.43 -3.15 -11.16
CA LEU A 23 17.46 -3.94 -10.42
C LEU A 23 16.08 -3.67 -11.03
N SER A 24 15.78 -4.26 -12.19
CA SER A 24 14.51 -4.02 -12.86
C SER A 24 14.09 -5.20 -13.74
N THR A 25 12.80 -5.27 -14.04
CA THR A 25 12.25 -6.23 -15.01
C THR A 25 12.70 -5.90 -16.44
N VAL A 26 12.54 -6.83 -17.38
CA VAL A 26 12.58 -6.53 -18.82
C VAL A 26 11.15 -6.38 -19.32
N GLY A 27 10.78 -5.21 -19.84
CA GLY A 27 9.41 -4.89 -20.24
C GLY A 27 8.60 -4.19 -19.16
N ASP A 28 7.30 -4.04 -19.38
CA ASP A 28 6.38 -3.36 -18.47
C ASP A 28 5.04 -4.09 -18.43
N VAL A 29 4.27 -3.92 -17.36
CA VAL A 29 2.94 -4.54 -17.20
C VAL A 29 1.86 -3.70 -17.87
N ASP A 30 0.73 -4.32 -18.22
CA ASP A 30 -0.44 -3.60 -18.71
C ASP A 30 -1.22 -2.94 -17.57
N THR A 31 -1.07 -1.63 -17.41
CA THR A 31 -1.69 -0.87 -16.31
C THR A 31 -3.18 -0.55 -16.51
N ARG A 32 -3.81 -0.99 -17.61
CA ARG A 32 -5.24 -0.71 -17.87
C ARG A 32 -6.18 -1.31 -16.82
N ALA A 33 -5.80 -2.47 -16.26
CA ALA A 33 -6.59 -3.13 -15.22
C ALA A 33 -6.26 -2.60 -13.82
N PHE A 34 -4.98 -2.29 -13.57
CA PHE A 34 -4.48 -1.75 -12.32
C PHE A 34 -3.23 -0.92 -12.57
N ASP A 35 -3.25 0.35 -12.17
CA ASP A 35 -2.11 1.26 -12.25
C ASP A 35 -1.62 1.58 -10.83
N PRO A 36 -0.43 1.09 -10.42
CA PRO A 36 0.11 1.37 -9.09
C PRO A 36 0.29 2.87 -8.80
N LEU A 37 0.65 3.70 -9.80
CA LEU A 37 0.76 5.15 -9.64
C LEU A 37 -0.60 5.81 -9.40
N ALA A 38 -1.65 5.34 -10.08
CA ALA A 38 -3.00 5.83 -9.82
C ALA A 38 -3.51 5.36 -8.45
N PHE A 39 -3.26 4.10 -8.08
CA PHE A 39 -3.64 3.52 -6.80
C PHE A 39 -2.97 4.26 -5.62
N LEU A 40 -1.71 4.66 -5.80
CA LEU A 40 -0.89 5.38 -4.80
C LEU A 40 -1.63 6.55 -4.15
N GLU A 41 -2.47 7.27 -4.90
CA GLU A 41 -3.20 8.45 -4.41
C GLU A 41 -4.73 8.29 -4.44
N HIS A 42 -5.22 7.07 -4.72
CA HIS A 42 -6.65 6.79 -4.81
C HIS A 42 -7.23 6.41 -3.44
N PHE A 43 -7.99 7.34 -2.83
CA PHE A 43 -8.67 7.13 -1.55
C PHE A 43 -10.20 7.06 -1.72
N ASP A 44 -10.76 5.87 -1.56
CA ASP A 44 -12.19 5.60 -1.67
C ASP A 44 -12.93 6.07 -0.41
N ARG A 45 -13.68 7.17 -0.53
CA ARG A 45 -14.46 7.77 0.56
C ARG A 45 -15.89 7.24 0.68
N GLY A 46 -16.29 6.33 -0.20
CA GLY A 46 -17.62 5.73 -0.26
C GLY A 46 -18.71 6.76 -0.53
N THR A 47 -19.96 6.33 -0.34
CA THR A 47 -21.11 7.24 -0.36
C THR A 47 -21.42 7.72 1.06
N ALA A 48 -21.56 9.02 1.25
CA ALA A 48 -21.82 9.62 2.55
C ALA A 48 -23.26 10.17 2.66
N ARG A 49 -23.91 9.96 3.80
CA ARG A 49 -25.14 10.67 4.18
C ARG A 49 -25.17 10.98 5.67
N THR A 50 -25.83 12.07 6.04
CA THR A 50 -26.03 12.44 7.45
C THR A 50 -27.19 11.64 8.05
N LEU A 51 -26.97 11.06 9.23
CA LEU A 51 -27.99 10.37 10.02
C LEU A 51 -28.79 11.36 10.90
N PRO A 52 -29.97 10.98 11.41
CA PRO A 52 -30.78 11.83 12.29
C PRO A 52 -30.06 12.28 13.58
N ASP A 53 -29.07 11.52 14.04
CA ASP A 53 -28.25 11.84 15.22
C ASP A 53 -27.06 12.77 14.89
N GLY A 54 -26.94 13.22 13.64
CA GLY A 54 -25.89 14.12 13.17
C GLY A 54 -24.59 13.44 12.73
N ARG A 55 -24.43 12.11 12.91
CA ARG A 55 -23.26 11.39 12.42
C ARG A 55 -23.29 11.24 10.90
N THR A 56 -22.12 11.20 10.28
CA THR A 56 -22.00 10.76 8.89
C THR A 56 -22.03 9.24 8.85
N LEU A 57 -22.94 8.66 8.07
CA LEU A 57 -22.85 7.28 7.63
C LEU A 57 -22.09 7.24 6.30
N ARG A 58 -21.06 6.40 6.22
CA ARG A 58 -20.36 6.06 4.98
C ARG A 58 -20.61 4.62 4.61
N GLU A 59 -20.93 4.39 3.34
CA GLU A 59 -21.28 3.07 2.82
C GLU A 59 -20.39 2.69 1.64
N TRP A 60 -20.00 1.42 1.61
CA TRP A 60 -19.29 0.77 0.50
C TRP A 60 -19.95 -0.56 0.17
N THR A 61 -19.89 -0.94 -1.11
CA THR A 61 -20.05 -2.32 -1.53
C THR A 61 -18.69 -2.87 -1.91
N VAL A 62 -18.31 -3.98 -1.30
CA VAL A 62 -17.04 -4.67 -1.55
C VAL A 62 -17.38 -6.02 -2.19
N VAL A 63 -16.73 -6.34 -3.31
CA VAL A 63 -16.94 -7.60 -4.02
C VAL A 63 -15.68 -8.44 -3.88
N ALA A 64 -15.77 -9.59 -3.22
CA ALA A 64 -14.71 -10.59 -3.28
C ALA A 64 -14.82 -11.35 -4.61
N ALA A 65 -13.74 -11.45 -5.38
CA ALA A 65 -13.73 -12.13 -6.68
C ALA A 65 -12.35 -12.69 -7.03
N ASP A 66 -12.35 -13.78 -7.80
CA ASP A 66 -11.14 -14.42 -8.32
C ASP A 66 -10.67 -13.66 -9.59
N ARG A 67 -9.38 -13.29 -9.64
CA ARG A 67 -8.79 -12.54 -10.76
C ARG A 67 -7.35 -12.97 -11.00
N GLU A 68 -6.96 -13.03 -12.26
CA GLU A 68 -5.54 -13.01 -12.64
C GLU A 68 -5.04 -11.56 -12.52
N VAL A 69 -3.95 -11.35 -11.80
CA VAL A 69 -3.27 -10.05 -11.69
C VAL A 69 -1.86 -10.17 -12.25
N GLU A 70 -1.47 -9.26 -13.13
CA GLU A 70 -0.09 -9.23 -13.66
C GLU A 70 0.83 -8.56 -12.62
N ILE A 71 1.75 -9.33 -12.03
CA ILE A 71 2.62 -8.88 -10.93
C ILE A 71 4.02 -8.48 -11.42
N ALA A 72 4.41 -8.97 -12.60
CA ALA A 72 5.58 -8.58 -13.36
C ALA A 72 5.30 -8.84 -14.85
N PRO A 73 6.05 -8.25 -15.80
CA PRO A 73 5.76 -8.39 -17.23
C PRO A 73 5.62 -9.86 -17.68
N GLY A 74 4.42 -10.25 -18.10
CA GLY A 74 4.09 -11.62 -18.52
C GLY A 74 3.90 -12.65 -17.40
N LEU A 75 4.04 -12.25 -16.13
CA LEU A 75 3.84 -13.10 -14.95
C LEU A 75 2.52 -12.75 -14.27
N PHE A 76 1.57 -13.68 -14.35
CA PHE A 76 0.23 -13.53 -13.77
C PHE A 76 0.10 -14.37 -12.50
N PHE A 77 -0.55 -13.79 -11.50
CA PHE A 77 -0.84 -14.44 -10.23
C PHE A 77 -2.35 -14.66 -10.08
N PRO A 78 -2.81 -15.89 -9.74
CA PRO A 78 -4.22 -16.20 -9.52
C PRO A 78 -4.66 -15.70 -8.14
N ALA A 79 -5.11 -14.45 -8.09
CA ALA A 79 -5.48 -13.73 -6.88
C ALA A 79 -6.96 -13.92 -6.47
N TRP A 80 -7.20 -13.72 -5.18
CA TRP A 80 -8.51 -13.42 -4.62
C TRP A 80 -8.51 -11.95 -4.23
N THR A 81 -9.46 -11.19 -4.76
CA THR A 81 -9.40 -9.73 -4.73
C THR A 81 -10.61 -9.14 -4.03
N PHE A 82 -10.43 -7.98 -3.41
CA PHE A 82 -11.55 -7.08 -3.10
C PHE A 82 -11.66 -6.05 -4.22
N ASN A 83 -12.82 -5.96 -4.85
CA ASN A 83 -13.11 -5.06 -5.99
C ASN A 83 -12.19 -5.23 -7.21
N GLY A 84 -11.63 -6.42 -7.41
CA GLY A 84 -10.89 -6.77 -8.63
C GLY A 84 -9.42 -6.38 -8.63
N THR A 85 -8.90 -5.80 -7.55
CA THR A 85 -7.50 -5.37 -7.44
C THR A 85 -6.80 -6.01 -6.26
N VAL A 86 -5.47 -6.09 -6.34
CA VAL A 86 -4.58 -6.33 -5.21
C VAL A 86 -3.63 -5.13 -5.15
N PRO A 87 -3.47 -4.45 -4.00
CA PRO A 87 -4.35 -4.53 -2.84
C PRO A 87 -5.80 -4.18 -3.21
N GLY A 88 -6.74 -4.51 -2.33
CA GLY A 88 -8.10 -3.98 -2.39
C GLY A 88 -8.14 -2.45 -2.21
N PRO A 89 -9.31 -1.82 -2.36
CA PRO A 89 -9.46 -0.37 -2.25
C PRO A 89 -8.89 0.21 -0.96
N THR A 90 -8.28 1.39 -1.04
CA THR A 90 -7.91 2.16 0.14
C THR A 90 -9.12 2.96 0.62
N PHE A 91 -9.84 2.43 1.60
CA PHE A 91 -11.00 3.10 2.19
C PHE A 91 -10.56 4.28 3.05
N ARG A 92 -11.31 5.37 3.01
CA ARG A 92 -11.03 6.57 3.81
C ARG A 92 -12.27 7.18 4.42
N CYS A 93 -12.21 7.44 5.72
CA CYS A 93 -13.27 8.05 6.50
C CYS A 93 -12.71 8.99 7.57
N THR A 94 -13.58 9.61 8.35
CA THR A 94 -13.19 10.40 9.52
C THR A 94 -13.59 9.64 10.79
N GLU A 95 -12.76 9.71 11.83
CA GLU A 95 -13.11 9.16 13.13
C GLU A 95 -14.46 9.73 13.62
N GLY A 96 -15.32 8.84 14.14
CA GLY A 96 -16.69 9.16 14.54
C GLY A 96 -17.75 8.88 13.47
N ASP A 97 -17.36 8.69 12.19
CA ASP A 97 -18.27 8.22 11.16
C ASP A 97 -18.84 6.83 11.54
N LEU A 98 -20.10 6.56 11.16
CA LEU A 98 -20.61 5.20 11.11
C LEU A 98 -20.21 4.59 9.76
N LEU A 99 -19.51 3.45 9.77
CA LEU A 99 -19.07 2.77 8.57
C LEU A 99 -19.97 1.57 8.29
N ARG A 100 -20.31 1.36 7.02
CA ARG A 100 -21.05 0.19 6.57
C ARG A 100 -20.41 -0.40 5.31
N PHE A 101 -19.90 -1.61 5.42
CA PHE A 101 -19.31 -2.36 4.31
C PHE A 101 -20.19 -3.55 3.98
N ARG A 102 -20.82 -3.54 2.81
CA ARG A 102 -21.53 -4.70 2.29
C ARG A 102 -20.56 -5.54 1.46
N LEU A 103 -20.06 -6.64 2.04
CA LEU A 103 -19.30 -7.64 1.29
C LEU A 103 -20.27 -8.53 0.51
N VAL A 104 -20.05 -8.65 -0.80
CA VAL A 104 -20.68 -9.61 -1.71
C VAL A 104 -19.60 -10.60 -2.14
N ASN A 105 -19.81 -11.89 -1.88
CA ASN A 105 -18.87 -12.91 -2.31
C ASN A 105 -19.23 -13.41 -3.72
N ALA A 106 -18.47 -12.98 -4.73
CA ALA A 106 -18.56 -13.43 -6.11
C ALA A 106 -17.39 -14.35 -6.51
N GLY A 107 -16.57 -14.78 -5.54
CA GLY A 107 -15.49 -15.74 -5.73
C GLY A 107 -15.96 -17.19 -5.64
N THR A 108 -15.01 -18.11 -5.65
CA THR A 108 -15.27 -19.56 -5.57
C THR A 108 -15.11 -20.15 -4.18
N HIS A 109 -14.62 -19.37 -3.21
CA HIS A 109 -14.33 -19.81 -1.85
C HIS A 109 -15.07 -18.94 -0.82
N PRO A 110 -15.32 -19.45 0.40
CA PRO A 110 -15.85 -18.63 1.49
C PRO A 110 -14.87 -17.51 1.86
N HIS A 111 -15.39 -16.30 2.05
CA HIS A 111 -14.60 -15.12 2.38
C HIS A 111 -15.21 -14.32 3.53
N THR A 112 -14.42 -13.42 4.10
CA THR A 112 -14.82 -12.45 5.12
C THR A 112 -14.01 -11.17 4.95
N ILE A 113 -14.37 -10.12 5.68
CA ILE A 113 -13.49 -8.96 5.93
C ILE A 113 -13.33 -8.79 7.42
N HIS A 114 -12.11 -8.98 7.91
CA HIS A 114 -11.67 -8.57 9.25
C HIS A 114 -11.02 -7.19 9.14
N PHE A 115 -11.50 -6.25 9.94
CA PHE A 115 -10.97 -4.89 10.00
C PHE A 115 -10.09 -4.77 11.25
N HIS A 116 -8.92 -4.15 11.11
CA HIS A 116 -8.20 -3.66 12.29
C HIS A 116 -8.88 -2.37 12.76
N GLY A 117 -9.13 -2.27 14.06
CA GLY A 117 -9.86 -1.14 14.65
C GLY A 117 -10.71 -1.61 15.82
N ILE A 118 -11.63 -0.77 16.28
CA ILE A 118 -12.55 -1.16 17.36
C ILE A 118 -13.98 -1.30 16.83
N HIS A 119 -14.46 -2.53 16.79
CA HIS A 119 -15.81 -2.89 16.38
C HIS A 119 -16.41 -3.94 17.32
N PRO A 120 -17.74 -4.14 17.30
CA PRO A 120 -18.38 -5.25 18.00
C PRO A 120 -17.82 -6.61 17.52
N PRO A 121 -17.74 -7.64 18.38
CA PRO A 121 -17.31 -8.98 17.96
C PRO A 121 -18.16 -9.59 16.84
N ALA A 122 -19.45 -9.26 16.76
CA ALA A 122 -20.34 -9.69 15.67
C ALA A 122 -19.98 -9.08 14.29
N MET A 123 -19.09 -8.08 14.27
CA MET A 123 -18.62 -7.37 13.06
C MET A 123 -17.13 -7.58 12.83
N ASP A 124 -16.52 -8.56 13.52
CA ASP A 124 -15.09 -8.83 13.50
C ASP A 124 -14.62 -9.53 12.22
N GLY A 125 -15.52 -10.22 11.50
CA GLY A 125 -15.15 -10.91 10.26
C GLY A 125 -14.42 -12.23 10.45
N VAL A 126 -14.42 -12.80 11.65
CA VAL A 126 -14.05 -14.20 11.90
C VAL A 126 -15.25 -15.12 11.59
N PHE A 127 -16.46 -14.69 11.95
CA PHE A 127 -17.72 -15.34 11.59
C PHE A 127 -18.81 -14.28 11.32
N PRO A 128 -19.87 -14.59 10.53
CA PRO A 128 -20.01 -15.81 9.73
C PRO A 128 -19.04 -15.81 8.54
N LEU A 129 -18.71 -17.01 8.04
CA LEU A 129 -18.11 -17.12 6.71
C LEU A 129 -19.18 -16.75 5.67
N ILE A 130 -18.80 -16.00 4.65
CA ILE A 130 -19.71 -15.58 3.59
C ILE A 130 -19.46 -16.52 2.43
N GLU A 131 -20.40 -17.42 2.19
CA GLU A 131 -20.33 -18.41 1.12
C GLU A 131 -20.38 -17.75 -0.27
N PRO A 132 -19.87 -18.41 -1.32
CA PRO A 132 -20.06 -17.96 -2.69
C PRO A 132 -21.53 -17.66 -3.03
N GLY A 133 -21.79 -16.45 -3.54
CA GLY A 133 -23.13 -15.95 -3.85
C GLY A 133 -23.83 -15.19 -2.72
N ASP A 134 -23.33 -15.30 -1.48
CA ASP A 134 -23.91 -14.63 -0.32
C ASP A 134 -23.32 -13.23 -0.09
N SER A 135 -23.93 -12.49 0.84
CA SER A 135 -23.44 -11.18 1.27
C SER A 135 -23.64 -10.95 2.77
N PHE A 136 -22.77 -10.14 3.35
CA PHE A 136 -22.86 -9.70 4.74
C PHE A 136 -22.54 -8.21 4.84
N THR A 137 -23.14 -7.54 5.83
CA THR A 137 -22.91 -6.12 6.07
C THR A 137 -22.20 -5.92 7.40
N TYR A 138 -20.95 -5.47 7.34
CA TYR A 138 -20.19 -5.03 8.50
C TYR A 138 -20.58 -3.60 8.85
N GLU A 139 -20.89 -3.33 10.11
CA GLU A 139 -21.26 -2.00 10.58
C GLU A 139 -20.59 -1.66 11.92
N PHE A 140 -19.82 -0.58 11.95
CA PHE A 140 -19.11 -0.14 13.15
C PHE A 140 -18.74 1.34 13.07
N ALA A 141 -18.50 1.97 14.23
CA ALA A 141 -18.02 3.34 14.28
C ALA A 141 -16.51 3.38 13.95
N ALA A 142 -16.09 4.34 13.14
CA ALA A 142 -14.68 4.59 12.82
C ALA A 142 -13.94 5.06 14.07
N ARG A 143 -13.09 4.20 14.66
CA ARG A 143 -12.17 4.54 15.76
C ARG A 143 -11.13 3.43 16.01
N PRO A 144 -9.96 3.76 16.58
CA PRO A 144 -9.42 5.13 16.69
C PRO A 144 -9.03 5.69 15.33
N PHE A 145 -8.82 7.01 15.20
CA PHE A 145 -8.18 7.55 13.99
C PHE A 145 -6.80 6.89 13.75
N GLY A 146 -6.36 6.79 12.50
CA GLY A 146 -5.09 6.17 12.13
C GLY A 146 -5.13 5.45 10.80
N LEU A 147 -4.11 4.63 10.58
CA LEU A 147 -4.00 3.70 9.45
C LEU A 147 -4.26 2.28 9.96
N HIS A 148 -5.26 1.63 9.39
CA HIS A 148 -5.67 0.30 9.81
C HIS A 148 -5.78 -0.62 8.61
N PRO A 149 -5.21 -1.83 8.63
CA PRO A 149 -5.49 -2.81 7.59
C PRO A 149 -6.91 -3.37 7.69
N TYR A 150 -7.37 -3.93 6.58
CA TYR A 150 -8.43 -4.92 6.57
C TYR A 150 -7.98 -6.10 5.71
N HIS A 151 -8.41 -7.31 6.04
CA HIS A 151 -8.08 -8.50 5.26
C HIS A 151 -9.09 -9.62 5.48
N CYS A 152 -9.08 -10.63 4.62
CA CYS A 152 -9.89 -11.82 4.84
C CYS A 152 -9.37 -12.64 6.04
N HIS A 153 -10.29 -13.27 6.78
CA HIS A 153 -9.97 -14.12 7.93
C HIS A 153 -10.58 -15.53 7.82
N ALA A 154 -11.01 -15.92 6.62
CA ALA A 154 -11.41 -17.29 6.33
C ALA A 154 -10.20 -18.25 6.41
N GLN A 155 -10.46 -19.53 6.68
CA GLN A 155 -9.42 -20.55 6.81
C GLN A 155 -9.15 -21.23 5.47
N PRO A 156 -7.88 -21.53 5.11
CA PRO A 156 -6.66 -21.29 5.88
C PRO A 156 -6.17 -19.83 5.78
N LEU A 157 -6.00 -19.17 6.94
CA LEU A 157 -5.76 -17.72 7.05
C LEU A 157 -4.67 -17.19 6.10
N LYS A 158 -3.46 -17.80 6.16
CA LYS A 158 -2.30 -17.40 5.36
C LYS A 158 -2.62 -17.33 3.88
N ARG A 159 -3.32 -18.34 3.36
CA ARG A 159 -3.66 -18.43 1.94
C ARG A 159 -4.61 -17.32 1.52
N HIS A 160 -5.59 -16.97 2.36
CA HIS A 160 -6.53 -15.90 2.05
C HIS A 160 -5.86 -14.53 2.00
N ILE A 161 -4.95 -14.24 2.92
CA ILE A 161 -4.16 -13.01 2.91
C ILE A 161 -3.23 -13.02 1.70
N HIS A 162 -2.38 -14.04 1.56
CA HIS A 162 -1.42 -14.19 0.46
C HIS A 162 -2.05 -14.01 -0.93
N LYS A 163 -3.25 -14.57 -1.13
CA LYS A 163 -3.97 -14.48 -2.40
C LYS A 163 -4.41 -13.06 -2.78
N GLY A 164 -4.31 -12.07 -1.89
CA GLY A 164 -4.57 -10.67 -2.21
C GLY A 164 -5.77 -10.04 -1.51
N LEU A 165 -6.45 -10.76 -0.59
CA LEU A 165 -7.62 -10.25 0.13
C LEU A 165 -7.21 -9.36 1.29
N TYR A 166 -6.64 -8.20 0.98
CA TYR A 166 -6.24 -7.19 1.95
C TYR A 166 -6.27 -5.77 1.37
N GLY A 167 -6.34 -4.76 2.24
CA GLY A 167 -6.22 -3.36 1.88
C GLY A 167 -6.10 -2.45 3.09
N ALA A 168 -6.13 -1.14 2.85
CA ALA A 168 -5.97 -0.11 3.87
C ALA A 168 -7.29 0.62 4.16
N LEU A 169 -7.53 0.92 5.44
CA LEU A 169 -8.58 1.78 5.96
C LEU A 169 -7.93 2.95 6.70
N ILE A 170 -8.01 4.14 6.12
CA ILE A 170 -7.53 5.39 6.70
C ILE A 170 -8.68 6.07 7.42
N MET A 171 -8.53 6.24 8.74
CA MET A 171 -9.44 7.00 9.57
C MET A 171 -8.76 8.34 9.91
N ASP A 172 -9.19 9.43 9.28
CA ASP A 172 -8.66 10.76 9.58
C ASP A 172 -9.09 11.22 10.98
N PRO A 173 -8.23 11.90 11.76
CA PRO A 173 -8.61 12.47 13.05
C PRO A 173 -9.67 13.56 12.89
N PRO A 174 -10.50 13.82 13.92
CA PRO A 174 -11.39 14.97 13.93
C PRO A 174 -10.58 16.26 13.75
N GLY A 175 -10.92 17.06 12.74
CA GLY A 175 -10.15 18.27 12.36
C GLY A 175 -9.03 18.04 11.34
N GLY A 176 -8.74 16.78 11.00
CA GLY A 176 -7.77 16.39 9.98
C GLY A 176 -6.32 16.48 10.44
N ARG A 177 -5.41 16.06 9.54
CA ARG A 177 -3.96 16.25 9.71
C ARG A 177 -3.52 17.56 9.03
N PRO A 178 -2.33 18.08 9.36
CA PRO A 178 -1.71 19.13 8.55
C PRO A 178 -1.71 18.76 7.05
N PRO A 179 -1.95 19.71 6.14
CA PRO A 179 -1.93 19.43 4.70
C PRO A 179 -0.60 18.80 4.26
N ALA A 180 -0.69 17.73 3.47
CA ALA A 180 0.43 17.04 2.85
C ALA A 180 -0.06 16.44 1.52
N ARG A 181 0.87 16.10 0.62
CA ARG A 181 0.56 15.18 -0.47
C ARG A 181 0.56 13.77 0.07
N GLU A 182 -0.56 13.09 -0.09
CA GLU A 182 -0.83 11.83 0.59
C GLU A 182 -0.77 10.66 -0.38
N MET A 183 -0.07 9.60 0.03
CA MET A 183 0.09 8.38 -0.75
C MET A 183 -0.05 7.13 0.13
N VAL A 184 -0.51 6.02 -0.43
CA VAL A 184 -0.63 4.72 0.25
C VAL A 184 0.31 3.71 -0.39
N MET A 185 1.11 3.07 0.45
CA MET A 185 2.06 2.03 0.07
C MET A 185 1.74 0.76 0.85
N VAL A 186 1.22 -0.25 0.15
CA VAL A 186 0.97 -1.58 0.72
C VAL A 186 2.05 -2.52 0.22
N MET A 187 2.87 -3.00 1.13
CA MET A 187 3.98 -3.92 0.84
C MET A 187 3.43 -5.35 0.81
N ASN A 188 3.73 -6.08 -0.26
CA ASN A 188 3.25 -7.44 -0.48
C ASN A 188 4.32 -8.34 -1.12
N GLY A 189 4.11 -9.65 -0.97
CA GLY A 189 4.90 -10.71 -1.59
C GLY A 189 3.99 -11.71 -2.28
N PHE A 190 4.52 -12.38 -3.31
CA PHE A 190 3.83 -13.38 -4.10
C PHE A 190 4.68 -14.66 -4.19
N ASP A 191 4.04 -15.76 -3.84
CA ASP A 191 4.53 -17.14 -3.91
C ASP A 191 3.89 -17.74 -5.17
N THR A 192 4.70 -17.92 -6.19
CA THR A 192 4.28 -18.20 -7.56
C THR A 192 4.30 -19.69 -7.89
N ASP A 193 5.06 -20.48 -7.14
CA ASP A 193 5.11 -21.94 -7.28
C ASP A 193 4.40 -22.71 -6.15
N PHE A 194 3.90 -22.00 -5.15
CA PHE A 194 3.08 -22.43 -4.03
C PHE A 194 3.82 -23.32 -3.02
N ASP A 195 5.11 -23.10 -2.82
CA ASP A 195 5.93 -23.85 -1.85
C ASP A 195 5.98 -23.21 -0.44
N GLY A 196 5.45 -21.99 -0.30
CA GLY A 196 5.42 -21.22 0.95
C GLY A 196 6.54 -20.19 1.11
N GLU A 197 7.31 -19.91 0.06
CA GLU A 197 8.28 -18.82 -0.05
C GLU A 197 7.83 -17.81 -1.14
N ASN A 198 8.27 -16.55 -1.09
CA ASN A 198 7.87 -15.56 -2.09
C ASN A 198 8.97 -15.36 -3.14
N GLU A 199 8.63 -15.48 -4.43
CA GLU A 199 9.56 -15.19 -5.54
C GLU A 199 9.51 -13.73 -5.99
N VAL A 200 8.43 -13.02 -5.66
CA VAL A 200 8.21 -11.64 -6.10
C VAL A 200 7.76 -10.78 -4.94
N TYR A 201 8.40 -9.62 -4.78
CA TYR A 201 8.01 -8.62 -3.79
C TYR A 201 7.64 -7.33 -4.49
N ALA A 202 6.71 -6.58 -3.91
CA ALA A 202 6.30 -5.30 -4.45
C ALA A 202 5.79 -4.35 -3.37
N VAL A 203 5.62 -3.10 -3.79
CA VAL A 203 4.75 -2.13 -3.13
C VAL A 203 3.64 -1.78 -4.11
N ASN A 204 2.39 -1.98 -3.69
CA ASN A 204 1.22 -1.92 -4.56
C ASN A 204 1.35 -2.89 -5.76
N THR A 205 1.72 -4.15 -5.49
CA THR A 205 1.56 -5.34 -6.36
C THR A 205 2.52 -5.53 -7.52
N VAL A 206 2.92 -4.49 -8.24
CA VAL A 206 3.77 -4.65 -9.43
C VAL A 206 5.24 -4.51 -9.07
N ALA A 207 6.01 -5.57 -9.26
CA ALA A 207 7.45 -5.60 -9.01
C ALA A 207 8.19 -4.55 -9.86
N PHE A 208 9.09 -3.81 -9.22
CA PHE A 208 9.92 -2.75 -9.84
C PHE A 208 9.13 -1.62 -10.52
N HIS A 209 7.82 -1.49 -10.25
CA HIS A 209 7.00 -0.49 -10.94
C HIS A 209 7.51 0.93 -10.72
N TYR A 210 7.80 1.30 -9.47
CA TYR A 210 8.30 2.65 -9.16
C TYR A 210 9.78 2.85 -9.48
N GLU A 211 10.50 1.80 -9.88
CA GLU A 211 11.85 1.91 -10.44
C GLU A 211 11.77 2.33 -11.91
N ARG A 212 10.85 1.70 -12.66
CA ARG A 212 10.55 2.06 -14.06
C ARG A 212 9.76 3.36 -14.18
N HIS A 213 8.89 3.63 -13.21
CA HIS A 213 8.00 4.80 -13.16
C HIS A 213 8.16 5.55 -11.83
N PRO A 214 9.25 6.32 -11.66
CA PRO A 214 9.50 7.06 -10.43
C PRO A 214 8.33 7.97 -10.02
N ILE A 215 8.01 7.97 -8.72
CA ILE A 215 6.97 8.81 -8.14
C ILE A 215 7.44 10.26 -8.22
N GLN A 216 6.83 11.05 -9.10
CA GLN A 216 7.16 12.47 -9.25
C GLN A 216 6.71 13.23 -8.01
N VAL A 217 7.57 14.03 -7.38
CA VAL A 217 7.28 14.87 -6.20
C VAL A 217 7.89 16.27 -6.35
N ARG A 218 7.39 17.25 -5.60
CA ARG A 218 7.96 18.61 -5.59
C ARG A 218 8.95 18.80 -4.46
N VAL A 219 10.07 19.47 -4.75
CA VAL A 219 11.04 19.90 -3.73
C VAL A 219 10.33 20.78 -2.69
N GLY A 220 10.58 20.52 -1.41
CA GLY A 220 9.98 21.27 -0.29
C GLY A 220 8.52 20.93 0.02
N GLU A 221 7.85 20.08 -0.77
CA GLU A 221 6.48 19.64 -0.50
C GLU A 221 6.48 18.50 0.54
N LEU A 222 5.68 18.65 1.60
CA LEU A 222 5.47 17.60 2.59
C LEU A 222 4.73 16.41 1.97
N GLN A 223 5.40 15.26 1.90
CA GLN A 223 4.82 13.99 1.50
C GLN A 223 4.41 13.20 2.75
N ARG A 224 3.23 12.58 2.72
CA ARG A 224 2.72 11.69 3.76
C ARG A 224 2.42 10.32 3.17
N ILE A 225 3.16 9.31 3.63
CA ILE A 225 3.02 7.92 3.19
C ILE A 225 2.24 7.14 4.25
N TYR A 226 1.14 6.52 3.85
CA TYR A 226 0.45 5.50 4.61
C TYR A 226 1.07 4.14 4.27
N LEU A 227 2.06 3.71 5.05
CA LEU A 227 2.83 2.49 4.81
C LEU A 227 2.22 1.32 5.59
N LEU A 228 1.92 0.22 4.91
CA LEU A 228 1.26 -0.95 5.47
C LEU A 228 1.95 -2.24 4.99
N ASN A 229 2.28 -3.15 5.93
CA ASN A 229 2.86 -4.46 5.58
C ASN A 229 1.81 -5.57 5.56
N LEU A 230 1.59 -6.18 4.39
CA LEU A 230 0.79 -7.40 4.21
C LEU A 230 1.57 -8.55 3.55
N THR A 231 2.89 -8.47 3.56
CA THR A 231 3.75 -9.58 3.13
C THR A 231 3.45 -10.81 4.00
N GLU A 232 3.10 -11.93 3.37
CA GLU A 232 2.88 -13.22 4.03
C GLU A 232 4.14 -14.08 3.89
N PHE A 233 4.26 -15.14 4.69
CA PHE A 233 5.41 -16.05 4.80
C PHE A 233 6.64 -15.43 5.47
N ASP A 234 7.08 -14.26 5.01
CA ASP A 234 8.22 -13.55 5.60
C ASP A 234 7.84 -12.86 6.92
N PRO A 235 8.63 -13.05 8.00
CA PRO A 235 8.25 -12.56 9.33
C PRO A 235 8.37 -11.03 9.47
N VAL A 236 9.24 -10.40 8.67
CA VAL A 236 9.55 -8.97 8.77
C VAL A 236 9.86 -8.42 7.40
N ASN A 237 9.48 -7.18 7.18
CA ASN A 237 9.70 -6.41 5.98
C ASN A 237 10.09 -4.96 6.43
N SER A 238 10.78 -4.15 5.61
CA SER A 238 11.28 -2.83 6.07
C SER A 238 11.38 -1.75 4.99
N PHE A 239 10.95 -0.52 5.26
CA PHE A 239 11.08 0.58 4.30
C PHE A 239 12.31 1.43 4.62
N HIS A 240 13.16 1.66 3.63
CA HIS A 240 14.29 2.58 3.69
C HIS A 240 14.20 3.67 2.61
N LEU A 241 14.60 4.90 2.95
CA LEU A 241 14.71 6.03 2.03
C LEU A 241 16.16 6.51 1.94
N HIS A 242 16.71 6.56 0.72
CA HIS A 242 18.04 7.11 0.47
C HIS A 242 18.02 8.63 0.60
N ALA A 243 19.09 9.20 1.16
CA ALA A 243 19.35 10.64 1.21
C ALA A 243 18.21 11.51 1.81
N GLY A 244 17.33 10.91 2.60
CA GLY A 244 16.22 11.58 3.26
C GLY A 244 15.91 10.94 4.61
N MET A 245 15.29 11.72 5.49
CA MET A 245 14.76 11.24 6.77
C MET A 245 13.25 11.46 6.79
N PHE A 246 12.53 10.63 7.53
CA PHE A 246 11.10 10.76 7.72
C PHE A 246 10.70 10.65 9.19
N ARG A 247 9.66 11.41 9.55
CA ARG A 247 8.98 11.27 10.84
C ARG A 247 8.06 10.07 10.80
N VAL A 248 8.14 9.21 11.81
CA VAL A 248 7.30 8.02 11.93
C VAL A 248 6.18 8.27 12.92
N PHE A 249 4.95 7.98 12.53
CA PHE A 249 3.78 7.95 13.40
C PHE A 249 3.28 6.51 13.42
N ARG A 250 3.63 5.76 14.47
CA ARG A 250 3.29 4.35 14.61
C ARG A 250 1.77 4.18 14.61
N THR A 251 1.25 3.35 13.70
CA THR A 251 -0.18 3.12 13.47
C THR A 251 -0.95 4.38 12.98
N GLY A 252 -0.33 5.56 12.97
CA GLY A 252 -1.00 6.82 12.70
C GLY A 252 -1.99 7.26 13.78
N THR A 253 -2.04 6.64 14.96
CA THR A 253 -3.01 7.00 16.03
C THR A 253 -2.61 8.21 16.87
N SER A 254 -1.58 8.94 16.44
CA SER A 254 -1.10 10.17 17.06
C SER A 254 -0.85 11.25 16.00
N LEU A 255 -0.91 12.51 16.43
CA LEU A 255 -0.44 13.68 15.67
C LEU A 255 1.00 14.06 16.03
N GLU A 256 1.61 13.36 16.98
CA GLU A 256 3.01 13.51 17.36
C GLU A 256 3.84 12.34 16.81
N SER A 257 4.97 12.64 16.17
CA SER A 257 5.88 11.63 15.64
C SER A 257 6.62 10.90 16.76
N ASN A 258 6.77 9.60 16.63
CA ASN A 258 7.51 8.75 17.57
C ASN A 258 9.03 8.87 17.41
N GLU A 259 9.49 8.98 16.16
CA GLU A 259 10.91 9.00 15.81
C GLU A 259 11.15 9.73 14.48
N LEU A 260 12.41 10.12 14.25
CA LEU A 260 12.94 10.61 12.98
C LEU A 260 14.02 9.63 12.54
N THR A 261 13.82 8.93 11.44
CA THR A 261 14.70 7.86 10.93
C THR A 261 14.63 7.81 9.41
N ASP A 262 15.52 7.05 8.78
CA ASP A 262 15.49 6.73 7.35
C ASP A 262 15.00 5.29 7.08
N THR A 263 14.82 4.48 8.12
CA THR A 263 14.51 3.05 8.02
C THR A 263 13.55 2.61 9.12
N VAL A 264 12.54 1.81 8.76
CA VAL A 264 11.59 1.19 9.69
C VAL A 264 11.37 -0.29 9.35
N MET A 265 11.22 -1.13 10.37
CA MET A 265 10.87 -2.56 10.23
C MET A 265 9.42 -2.78 10.65
N LEU A 266 8.72 -3.64 9.91
CA LEU A 266 7.31 -3.94 10.07
C LEU A 266 7.10 -5.46 9.98
N CYS A 267 6.58 -6.07 11.03
CA CYS A 267 5.97 -7.40 10.95
C CYS A 267 4.66 -7.35 10.15
N GLN A 268 4.12 -8.51 9.76
CA GLN A 268 2.83 -8.56 9.06
C GLN A 268 1.73 -7.88 9.89
N GLY A 269 0.95 -6.98 9.26
CA GLY A 269 -0.10 -6.19 9.90
C GLY A 269 0.40 -4.94 10.62
N GLU A 270 1.71 -4.74 10.78
CA GLU A 270 2.25 -3.46 11.19
C GLU A 270 2.14 -2.42 10.07
N ARG A 271 1.95 -1.17 10.48
CA ARG A 271 1.67 -0.04 9.60
C ARG A 271 2.00 1.27 10.27
N HIS A 272 2.53 2.22 9.52
CA HIS A 272 2.97 3.52 10.02
C HIS A 272 2.58 4.62 9.03
N VAL A 273 2.32 5.83 9.54
CA VAL A 273 2.31 7.03 8.69
C VAL A 273 3.73 7.60 8.71
N LEU A 274 4.31 7.84 7.55
CA LEU A 274 5.62 8.46 7.38
C LEU A 274 5.43 9.86 6.81
N GLU A 275 6.14 10.85 7.33
CA GLU A 275 6.15 12.21 6.77
C GLU A 275 7.57 12.64 6.43
N LEU A 276 7.79 13.07 5.19
CA LEU A 276 9.09 13.54 4.69
C LEU A 276 8.95 14.77 3.80
N THR A 277 10.05 15.51 3.70
CA THR A 277 10.22 16.58 2.74
C THR A 277 11.57 16.38 2.05
N LEU A 278 11.60 16.36 0.72
CA LEU A 278 12.84 16.28 -0.05
C LEU A 278 13.32 17.69 -0.39
N GLU A 279 14.54 18.02 0.03
CA GLU A 279 15.06 19.40 0.02
C GLU A 279 15.78 19.77 -1.28
N GLU A 280 16.23 18.79 -2.05
CA GLU A 280 17.00 18.99 -3.28
C GLU A 280 16.35 18.24 -4.46
N PRO A 281 16.50 18.73 -5.70
CA PRO A 281 16.03 18.00 -6.88
C PRO A 281 16.90 16.76 -7.14
N GLY A 282 16.28 15.66 -7.57
CA GLY A 282 16.99 14.42 -7.86
C GLY A 282 16.12 13.17 -7.71
N ASP A 283 16.74 12.01 -7.95
CA ASP A 283 16.11 10.71 -7.73
C ASP A 283 16.53 10.17 -6.34
N TYR A 284 15.55 9.87 -5.51
CA TYR A 284 15.71 9.34 -4.15
C TYR A 284 15.18 7.91 -4.13
N MET A 285 16.09 6.93 -4.03
CA MET A 285 15.69 5.52 -3.98
C MET A 285 14.96 5.22 -2.68
N PHE A 286 13.90 4.43 -2.76
CA PHE A 286 13.29 3.79 -1.60
C PHE A 286 13.13 2.30 -1.90
N HIS A 287 13.36 1.45 -0.90
CA HIS A 287 13.30 0.01 -1.10
C HIS A 287 13.21 -0.74 0.23
N ALA A 288 13.08 -2.06 0.13
CA ALA A 288 13.23 -2.97 1.25
C ALA A 288 14.63 -2.87 1.87
N HIS A 289 14.83 -2.68 3.18
CA HIS A 289 16.19 -2.86 3.74
C HIS A 289 16.55 -4.35 3.99
N GLN A 290 15.78 -5.27 3.42
CA GLN A 290 16.16 -6.66 3.15
C GLN A 290 16.58 -6.73 1.68
N SER A 291 17.84 -7.07 1.42
CA SER A 291 18.39 -7.05 0.04
C SER A 291 17.63 -7.99 -0.90
N GLU A 292 17.25 -9.18 -0.41
CA GLU A 292 16.47 -10.15 -1.18
C GLU A 292 15.16 -9.55 -1.73
N PHE A 293 14.37 -8.88 -0.89
CA PHE A 293 13.10 -8.31 -1.33
C PHE A 293 13.30 -7.16 -2.32
N THR A 294 14.39 -6.39 -2.14
CA THR A 294 14.80 -5.34 -3.10
C THR A 294 15.13 -5.96 -4.47
N GLU A 295 15.92 -7.03 -4.47
CA GLU A 295 16.36 -7.73 -5.67
C GLU A 295 15.26 -8.53 -6.37
N LEU A 296 14.14 -8.78 -5.67
CA LEU A 296 12.97 -9.49 -6.17
C LEU A 296 11.75 -8.58 -6.43
N GLY A 297 11.91 -7.25 -6.37
CA GLY A 297 10.92 -6.31 -6.91
C GLY A 297 10.52 -5.14 -6.02
N TRP A 298 10.82 -5.18 -4.74
CA TRP A 298 10.43 -4.12 -3.83
C TRP A 298 11.46 -2.99 -3.77
N SER A 299 11.45 -2.17 -4.81
CA SER A 299 12.23 -0.94 -4.95
C SER A 299 11.51 0.12 -5.78
N GLY A 300 11.97 1.36 -5.68
CA GLY A 300 11.49 2.47 -6.47
C GLY A 300 12.24 3.76 -6.24
N PHE A 301 11.84 4.82 -6.93
CA PHE A 301 12.38 6.16 -6.76
C PHE A 301 11.30 7.19 -6.55
N PHE A 302 11.55 8.15 -5.66
CA PHE A 302 10.94 9.48 -5.76
C PHE A 302 11.79 10.34 -6.69
N ARG A 303 11.17 11.00 -7.67
CA ARG A 303 11.82 12.00 -8.53
C ARG A 303 11.38 13.39 -8.10
N ALA A 304 12.25 14.08 -7.36
CA ALA A 304 12.01 15.42 -6.86
C ALA A 304 12.38 16.48 -7.92
N ALA A 305 11.42 17.36 -8.24
CA ALA A 305 11.60 18.48 -9.15
C ALA A 305 11.11 19.80 -8.53
N VAL A 306 11.61 20.93 -9.03
CA VAL A 306 11.23 22.29 -8.60
C VAL A 306 9.91 22.72 -9.24
#